data_AF-A0A087BPT9-F1
#
_entry.id   AF-A0A087BPT9-F1
#
_cell.length_a   1.000
_cell.length_b   1.000
_cell.length_c   1.000
_cell.angle_alpha   90.00
_cell.angle_beta   90.00
_cell.angle_gamma   90.00
#
_symmetry.space_group_name_H-M   'P 1'
#
loop_
_entity.id
_entity.type
_entity.pdbx_description
1 polymer ?
#
loop_
_entity_poly.entity_id
_entity_poly.type
_entity_poly.pdbx_seq_one_letter_code
_entity_poly.pdbx_strand_id
1 'polypeptide(L)'
;MGTNTNTEHDDTRSTGTTQETKPDRAQAAPYVNTVAAVAIAPSGVGEELSEYVAQAIAVIRDSGLPQETNAMFTNIEGNLDDVLAVVRDATMKLVSQGCRTGVTLKLDIRPGFTGQITRKPQLVDEILGRR
;
A
#
# COMPACT_ATOMS: atom_id res chain seq x y z
N MET A 1 42.87 58.85 21.83
CA MET A 1 43.56 58.00 22.82
C MET A 1 42.50 57.60 23.83
N GLY A 2 41.80 56.47 23.63
CA GLY A 2 42.16 55.15 24.19
C GLY A 2 41.37 54.96 25.49
N THR A 3 40.78 53.84 25.88
CA THR A 3 40.63 52.46 25.38
C THR A 3 39.49 51.80 26.19
N ASN A 4 38.85 50.78 25.60
CA ASN A 4 37.86 49.87 26.20
C ASN A 4 38.23 49.25 27.55
N THR A 5 37.21 48.86 28.33
CA THR A 5 37.03 47.50 28.92
C THR A 5 35.54 47.23 29.14
N ASN A 6 34.89 46.49 28.24
CA ASN A 6 34.60 45.05 28.29
C ASN A 6 33.56 44.63 29.37
N THR A 7 32.41 44.12 28.92
CA THR A 7 31.80 42.92 29.53
C THR A 7 31.03 42.20 28.43
N GLU A 8 31.58 41.05 28.06
CA GLU A 8 31.02 40.06 27.15
C GLU A 8 29.83 39.35 27.82
N HIS A 9 28.74 39.16 27.08
CA HIS A 9 27.91 37.97 27.20
C HIS A 9 27.70 37.41 25.80
N ASP A 10 28.55 36.43 25.49
CA ASP A 10 28.41 35.46 24.43
C ASP A 10 27.27 34.51 24.79
N ASP A 11 26.23 34.45 23.96
CA ASP A 11 25.31 33.32 23.89
C ASP A 11 25.08 32.99 22.42
N THR A 12 26.15 32.52 21.78
CA THR A 12 26.07 31.79 20.52
C THR A 12 25.61 30.36 20.78
N ARG A 13 24.30 30.06 20.60
CA ARG A 13 23.84 28.71 20.23
C ARG A 13 22.42 28.71 19.67
N SER A 14 22.32 28.23 18.42
CA SER A 14 21.31 27.31 17.87
C SER A 14 19.84 27.62 18.19
N THR A 15 18.97 27.87 17.21
CA THR A 15 18.56 26.82 16.27
C THR A 15 18.10 27.43 14.94
N GLY A 16 18.89 27.26 13.89
CA GLY A 16 18.34 27.26 12.54
C GLY A 16 17.48 26.02 12.38
N THR A 17 16.17 26.14 12.59
CA THR A 17 15.23 25.11 12.13
C THR A 17 15.13 25.28 10.63
N THR A 18 16.02 24.62 9.89
CA THR A 18 15.75 24.28 8.50
C THR A 18 14.48 23.44 8.53
N GLN A 19 13.33 24.08 8.27
CA GLN A 19 12.13 23.35 7.95
C GLN A 19 12.43 22.62 6.66
N GLU A 20 12.71 21.33 6.77
CA GLU A 20 12.74 20.41 5.66
C GLU A 20 11.31 20.38 5.10
N THR A 21 11.07 21.23 4.10
CA THR A 21 9.82 21.24 3.36
C THR A 21 9.68 19.87 2.73
N LYS A 22 8.77 19.07 3.28
CA LYS A 22 8.29 17.81 2.71
C LYS A 22 8.10 18.02 1.21
N PRO A 23 8.72 17.21 0.34
CA PRO A 23 8.65 17.43 -1.09
C PRO A 23 7.19 17.51 -1.52
N ASP A 24 6.92 18.54 -2.30
CA ASP A 24 5.61 18.86 -2.86
C ASP A 24 5.02 17.62 -3.56
N ARG A 25 3.85 17.17 -3.10
CA ARG A 25 3.12 16.00 -3.62
C ARG A 25 2.53 16.26 -5.02
N ALA A 26 3.06 17.24 -5.76
CA ALA A 26 2.52 17.76 -7.01
C ALA A 26 3.25 17.29 -8.29
N GLN A 27 4.28 16.45 -8.18
CA GLN A 27 4.55 15.50 -9.27
C GLN A 27 3.83 14.19 -8.92
N ALA A 28 2.64 13.99 -9.49
CA ALA A 28 1.97 12.69 -9.42
C ALA A 28 2.96 11.63 -9.92
N ALA A 29 3.34 10.70 -9.04
CA ALA A 29 4.20 9.59 -9.42
C ALA A 29 3.59 8.92 -10.66
N PRO A 30 4.42 8.47 -11.62
CA PRO A 30 3.92 7.84 -12.83
C PRO A 30 3.01 6.67 -12.46
N TYR A 31 1.91 6.49 -13.19
CA TYR A 31 1.04 5.32 -13.00
C TYR A 31 1.87 4.05 -13.23
N VAL A 32 2.00 3.23 -12.19
CA VAL A 32 2.67 1.94 -12.28
C VAL A 32 1.65 0.84 -12.03
N ASN A 33 1.18 0.23 -13.11
CA ASN A 33 0.23 -0.86 -13.03
C ASN A 33 0.80 -2.00 -12.19
N THR A 34 -0.01 -2.46 -11.24
CA THR A 34 0.35 -3.51 -10.31
C THR A 34 -0.81 -4.48 -10.21
N VAL A 35 -0.55 -5.76 -10.42
CA VAL A 35 -1.47 -6.83 -10.02
C VAL A 35 -0.98 -7.38 -8.68
N ALA A 36 -1.79 -7.20 -7.64
CA ALA A 36 -1.57 -7.81 -6.35
C ALA A 36 -2.39 -9.08 -6.21
N ALA A 37 -1.81 -10.13 -5.65
CA ALA A 37 -2.55 -11.23 -5.03
C ALA A 37 -2.41 -11.09 -3.52
N VAL A 38 -3.53 -10.89 -2.81
CA VAL A 38 -3.54 -10.63 -1.38
C VAL A 38 -4.44 -11.60 -0.62
N ALA A 39 -3.97 -12.07 0.54
CA ALA A 39 -4.76 -12.79 1.53
C ALA A 39 -4.58 -12.10 2.88
N ILE A 40 -5.71 -11.76 3.53
CA ILE A 40 -5.75 -11.05 4.81
C ILE A 40 -6.59 -11.90 5.76
N ALA A 41 -6.02 -12.29 6.89
CA ALA A 41 -6.73 -13.13 7.87
C ALA A 41 -6.33 -12.74 9.30
N PRO A 42 -7.28 -12.75 10.25
CA PRO A 42 -6.96 -12.62 11.66
C PRO A 42 -6.34 -13.92 12.19
N SER A 43 -5.67 -13.84 13.32
CA SER A 43 -5.12 -14.97 14.07
C SER A 43 -5.67 -14.98 15.48
N GLY A 44 -5.94 -16.17 16.02
CA GLY A 44 -6.39 -16.34 17.41
C GLY A 44 -7.88 -16.03 17.65
N VAL A 45 -8.71 -16.02 16.60
CA VAL A 45 -10.16 -15.72 16.68
C VAL A 45 -11.06 -16.93 16.40
N GLY A 46 -10.50 -18.15 16.44
CA GLY A 46 -11.19 -19.40 16.09
C GLY A 46 -10.77 -19.96 14.73
N GLU A 47 -11.42 -21.06 14.32
CA GLU A 47 -11.16 -21.75 13.06
C GLU A 47 -11.97 -21.16 11.89
N GLU A 48 -13.18 -20.68 12.16
CA GLU A 48 -14.06 -20.09 11.14
C GLU A 48 -13.74 -18.62 10.90
N LEU A 49 -13.11 -18.33 9.77
CA LEU A 49 -12.59 -17.00 9.44
C LEU A 49 -13.44 -16.25 8.41
N SER A 50 -14.49 -16.87 7.85
CA SER A 50 -15.22 -16.35 6.70
C SER A 50 -15.85 -14.97 6.93
N GLU A 51 -16.37 -14.69 8.12
CA GLU A 51 -16.94 -13.38 8.44
C GLU A 51 -15.88 -12.26 8.43
N TYR A 52 -14.68 -12.53 8.97
CA TYR A 52 -13.58 -11.59 8.94
C TYR A 52 -13.04 -11.39 7.52
N VAL A 53 -12.88 -12.48 6.78
CA VAL A 53 -12.46 -12.40 5.36
C VAL A 53 -13.47 -11.57 4.57
N ALA A 54 -14.78 -11.79 4.75
CA ALA A 54 -15.82 -11.02 4.06
C ALA A 54 -15.72 -9.51 4.34
N GLN A 55 -15.38 -9.09 5.55
CA GLN A 55 -15.19 -7.68 5.89
C GLN A 55 -13.96 -7.06 5.20
N ALA A 56 -12.86 -7.80 5.08
CA ALA A 56 -11.70 -7.33 4.32
C ALA A 56 -12.01 -7.24 2.83
N ILE A 57 -12.73 -8.23 2.27
CA ILE A 57 -13.16 -8.22 0.87
C ILE A 57 -14.13 -7.07 0.57
N ALA A 58 -15.01 -6.70 1.51
CA ALA A 58 -15.88 -5.54 1.35
C ALA A 58 -15.08 -4.25 1.09
N VAL A 59 -14.02 -4.00 1.87
CA VAL A 59 -13.13 -2.85 1.65
C VAL A 59 -12.47 -2.89 0.27
N ILE A 60 -12.03 -4.07 -0.17
CA ILE A 60 -11.44 -4.24 -1.50
C ILE A 60 -12.45 -3.91 -2.60
N ARG A 61 -13.70 -4.37 -2.47
CA ARG A 61 -14.76 -4.10 -3.46
C ARG A 61 -15.16 -2.63 -3.48
N ASP A 62 -15.26 -2.00 -2.32
CA ASP A 62 -15.62 -0.59 -2.17
C ASP A 62 -14.55 0.35 -2.75
N SER A 63 -13.32 -0.12 -2.95
CA SER A 63 -12.26 0.65 -3.60
C SER A 63 -12.55 0.99 -5.07
N GLY A 64 -13.42 0.23 -5.73
CA GLY A 64 -13.70 0.36 -7.16
C GLY A 64 -12.57 -0.12 -8.09
N LEU A 65 -11.44 -0.60 -7.56
CA LEU A 65 -10.39 -1.20 -8.37
C LEU A 65 -10.85 -2.54 -8.98
N PRO A 66 -10.40 -2.87 -10.21
CA PRO A 66 -10.55 -4.21 -10.75
C PRO A 66 -10.02 -5.26 -9.76
N GLN A 67 -10.87 -6.24 -9.45
CA GLN A 67 -10.55 -7.29 -8.50
C GLN A 67 -11.19 -8.62 -8.87
N GLU A 68 -10.61 -9.70 -8.35
CA GLU A 68 -11.15 -11.06 -8.46
C GLU A 68 -10.82 -11.85 -7.18
N THR A 69 -11.84 -12.17 -6.38
CA THR A 69 -11.69 -13.07 -5.22
C THR A 69 -11.78 -14.53 -5.68
N ASN A 70 -10.78 -15.32 -5.30
CA ASN A 70 -10.76 -16.77 -5.47
C ASN A 70 -10.54 -17.48 -4.12
N ALA A 71 -10.37 -18.80 -4.14
CA ALA A 71 -10.31 -19.62 -2.93
C ALA A 71 -9.15 -19.28 -1.98
N MET A 72 -8.03 -18.77 -2.52
CA MET A 72 -6.80 -18.57 -1.73
C MET A 72 -6.40 -17.10 -1.61
N PHE A 73 -6.78 -16.27 -2.59
CA PHE A 73 -6.39 -14.87 -2.67
C PHE A 73 -7.51 -14.01 -3.25
N THR A 74 -7.39 -12.70 -3.07
CA THR A 74 -8.05 -11.72 -3.93
C THR A 74 -7.03 -11.01 -4.78
N ASN A 75 -7.24 -11.03 -6.09
CA ASN A 75 -6.46 -10.24 -7.03
C ASN A 75 -6.98 -8.80 -7.02
N ILE A 76 -6.09 -7.81 -7.05
CA ILE A 76 -6.40 -6.37 -7.16
C ILE A 76 -5.49 -5.78 -8.23
N GLU A 77 -6.02 -4.96 -9.13
CA GLU A 77 -5.23 -4.28 -10.15
C GLU A 77 -5.45 -2.77 -10.15
N GLY A 78 -4.36 -2.01 -10.25
CA GLY A 78 -4.39 -0.56 -10.31
C GLY A 78 -3.00 0.05 -10.22
N ASN A 79 -2.94 1.35 -9.90
CA ASN A 79 -1.68 2.00 -9.57
C ASN A 79 -1.11 1.37 -8.29
N LEU A 80 0.22 1.25 -8.20
CA LEU A 80 0.91 0.68 -7.05
C LEU A 80 0.45 1.30 -5.72
N ASP A 81 0.38 2.63 -5.65
CA ASP A 81 -0.02 3.34 -4.43
C ASP A 81 -1.48 3.06 -4.05
N ASP A 82 -2.39 3.00 -5.03
CA ASP A 82 -3.81 2.74 -4.80
C ASP A 82 -4.02 1.28 -4.33
N VAL A 83 -3.32 0.32 -4.96
CA VAL A 83 -3.35 -1.09 -4.56
C VAL A 83 -2.84 -1.25 -3.12
N LEU A 84 -1.72 -0.62 -2.78
CA LEU A 84 -1.17 -0.67 -1.42
C LEU A 84 -2.10 0.03 -0.40
N ALA A 85 -2.76 1.12 -0.78
CA ALA A 85 -3.75 1.78 0.05
C ALA A 85 -4.95 0.87 0.36
N VAL A 86 -5.47 0.16 -0.64
CA VAL A 86 -6.58 -0.79 -0.45
C VAL A 86 -6.16 -1.97 0.44
N VAL A 87 -4.97 -2.53 0.24
CA VAL A 87 -4.45 -3.61 1.10
C VAL A 87 -4.30 -3.12 2.56
N ARG A 88 -3.79 -1.90 2.76
CA ARG A 88 -3.71 -1.28 4.08
C ARG A 88 -5.10 -1.16 4.69
N ASP A 89 -6.06 -0.59 3.99
CA ASP A 89 -7.39 -0.31 4.54
C ASP A 89 -8.16 -1.59 4.87
N ALA A 90 -8.06 -2.62 4.00
CA ALA A 90 -8.62 -3.94 4.26
C ALA A 90 -7.96 -4.63 5.47
N THR A 91 -6.64 -4.45 5.66
CA THR A 91 -5.93 -4.95 6.85
C THR A 91 -6.40 -4.22 8.11
N MET A 92 -6.49 -2.88 8.04
CA MET A 92 -6.91 -2.05 9.17
C MET A 92 -8.35 -2.33 9.61
N LYS A 93 -9.22 -2.77 8.69
CA LYS A 93 -10.56 -3.24 9.03
C LYS A 93 -10.53 -4.35 10.08
N LEU A 94 -9.60 -5.29 10.00
CA LEU A 94 -9.46 -6.37 10.99
C LEU A 94 -8.67 -5.93 12.22
N VAL A 95 -7.58 -5.17 12.03
CA VAL A 95 -6.78 -4.65 13.15
C VAL A 95 -7.62 -3.78 14.09
N SER A 96 -8.55 -2.98 13.56
CA SER A 96 -9.45 -2.14 14.36
C SER A 96 -10.39 -2.91 15.29
N GLN A 97 -10.54 -4.22 15.08
CA GLN A 97 -11.32 -5.12 15.93
C GLN A 97 -10.48 -5.79 17.03
N GLY A 98 -9.20 -5.43 17.14
CA GLY A 98 -8.26 -6.01 18.11
C GLY A 98 -7.61 -7.33 17.64
N CYS A 99 -7.81 -7.72 16.38
CA CYS A 99 -7.21 -8.92 15.84
C CYS A 99 -5.70 -8.74 15.58
N ARG A 100 -4.90 -9.76 15.91
CA ARG A 100 -3.59 -9.93 15.24
C ARG A 100 -3.88 -10.34 13.79
N THR A 101 -3.48 -9.53 12.82
CA THR A 101 -3.82 -9.77 11.40
C THR A 101 -2.57 -10.12 10.61
N GLY A 102 -2.62 -11.26 9.91
CA GLY A 102 -1.62 -11.66 8.93
C GLY A 102 -1.99 -11.18 7.54
N VAL A 103 -0.99 -10.79 6.75
CA VAL A 103 -1.13 -10.39 5.35
C VAL A 103 -0.10 -11.14 4.51
N THR A 104 -0.57 -11.87 3.51
CA THR A 104 0.27 -12.41 2.43
C THR A 104 0.02 -11.55 1.21
N LEU A 105 1.07 -10.92 0.68
CA LEU A 105 0.99 -10.03 -0.47
C LEU A 105 2.07 -10.37 -1.50
N LYS A 106 1.65 -10.62 -2.74
CA LYS A 106 2.54 -10.70 -3.90
C LYS A 106 2.16 -9.60 -4.88
N LEU A 107 3.16 -8.88 -5.38
CA LEU A 107 2.98 -7.79 -6.35
C LEU A 107 3.69 -8.13 -7.66
N ASP A 108 2.99 -7.97 -8.76
CA ASP A 108 3.56 -7.97 -10.11
C ASP A 108 3.42 -6.55 -10.67
N ILE A 109 4.54 -5.84 -10.70
CA ILE A 109 4.64 -4.40 -10.95
C ILE A 109 5.23 -4.19 -12.34
N ARG A 110 4.44 -3.65 -13.27
CA ARG A 110 4.89 -3.43 -14.66
C ARG A 110 4.26 -2.18 -15.29
N PRO A 111 5.03 -1.10 -15.50
CA PRO A 111 4.57 0.08 -16.22
C PRO A 111 4.09 -0.24 -17.66
N GLY A 112 3.13 0.54 -18.17
CA GLY A 112 2.68 0.47 -19.57
C GLY A 112 1.66 -0.63 -19.90
N PHE A 113 1.10 -1.31 -18.90
CA PHE A 113 0.08 -2.35 -19.09
C PHE A 113 -1.13 -2.10 -18.20
N THR A 114 -2.28 -2.67 -18.55
CA THR A 114 -3.53 -2.68 -17.77
C THR A 114 -4.34 -3.94 -18.12
N GLY A 115 -5.39 -4.25 -17.35
CA GLY A 115 -6.26 -5.42 -17.57
C GLY A 115 -5.53 -6.76 -17.46
N GLN A 116 -4.46 -6.80 -16.67
CA GLN A 116 -3.56 -7.94 -16.56
C GLN A 116 -4.13 -9.07 -15.70
N ILE A 117 -5.08 -8.82 -14.78
CA ILE A 117 -5.84 -9.87 -14.09
C ILE A 117 -6.46 -10.83 -15.11
N THR A 118 -7.08 -10.29 -16.16
CA THR A 118 -7.74 -11.08 -17.20
C THR A 118 -6.76 -11.55 -18.28
N ARG A 119 -5.84 -10.69 -18.72
CA ARG A 119 -4.96 -11.01 -19.86
C ARG A 119 -3.94 -12.11 -19.54
N LYS A 120 -3.44 -12.19 -18.32
CA LYS A 120 -2.40 -13.18 -17.95
C LYS A 120 -2.91 -14.62 -18.05
N PRO A 121 -4.05 -15.00 -17.45
CA PRO A 121 -4.65 -16.33 -17.66
C PRO A 121 -4.94 -16.62 -19.14
N GLN A 122 -5.57 -15.68 -19.86
CA GLN A 122 -5.89 -15.86 -21.29
C GLN A 122 -4.66 -16.19 -22.13
N LEU A 123 -3.54 -15.51 -21.90
CA LEU A 123 -2.30 -15.78 -22.62
C LEU A 123 -1.78 -17.20 -22.36
N VAL A 124 -1.93 -17.72 -21.14
CA VAL A 124 -1.56 -19.10 -20.82
C VAL A 124 -2.44 -20.08 -21.60
N ASP A 125 -3.76 -19.88 -21.59
CA ASP A 125 -4.71 -20.73 -22.31
C ASP A 125 -4.45 -20.73 -23.82
N GLU A 126 -4.17 -19.56 -24.41
CA GLU A 126 -3.78 -19.43 -25.81
C GLU A 126 -2.50 -20.21 -26.15
N ILE A 127 -1.51 -20.22 -25.25
CA ILE A 127 -0.26 -20.97 -25.45
C ILE A 127 -0.52 -22.48 -25.35
N LEU A 128 -1.35 -22.90 -24.40
CA LEU A 128 -1.71 -24.31 -24.22
C LEU A 128 -2.52 -24.85 -25.41
N GLY A 129 -3.41 -24.05 -26.00
CA GLY A 129 -4.21 -24.43 -27.17
C GLY A 129 -3.46 -24.51 -28.49
N ARG A 130 -2.19 -24.08 -28.54
CA ARG A 130 -1.32 -24.20 -29.74
C ARG A 130 -0.53 -25.53 -29.79
N ARG A 131 -0.73 -26.40 -28.80
CA ARG A 131 -0.11 -27.73 -28.74
C ARG A 131 -0.96 -28.74 -29.49
#